data_AF-G8XZ96-F1
#
_entry.id   AF-G8XZ96-F1
#
_cell.length_a   1.000
_cell.length_b   1.000
_cell.length_c   1.000
_cell.angle_alpha   90.00
_cell.angle_beta   90.00
_cell.angle_gamma   90.00
#
_symmetry.space_group_name_H-M   'P 1'
#
loop_
_entity.id
_entity.type
_entity.pdbx_description
1 polymer ?
#
loop_
_entity_poly.entity_id
_entity_poly.type
_entity_poly.pdbx_seq_one_letter_code
_entity_poly.pdbx_strand_id
1 'polypeptide(L)'
;MVAPIYLEDTYIDSKLSNNLDSTFAFEGPEKLLEIWFFESAKDVPDSSKSLRAIPIEQWVKILDLVNCKILSRKTSKLVDAYLLSESSLFVFDHKIILKTCGTTTTLACLGELFRTVGTYVLGNKHDEVRVPRVFYSRRSFMFPEKQKFVHRDWKNEVKLLDKYFVKGKSYVVGDFNSDDHWYLYMGGDQSSEEADHGNNDQTFEILMTELDSNSSKIFHTERKPGDIPEAESENLEGGSSGHQLGRETMVQAQLDSIFEDDKKNESSHLPSPGDSEIDFEGDSYGYHGLGKDSDEKSDLIHDAFSFTPCGYSSNSISRKSDFYYTLHITPEDGWSYASFETNYRFGKNSPVSISSVLMSILKIFKPGKFSLTLMTESGDGDDNMVIHELSSNAGDLKSLGYEKQERVLYDLKKGYKLLYLNFSALNTPSVSA
;
A
#
# COMPACT_ATOMS: atom_id res chain seq x y z
N MET A 1 7.33 -5.71 -36.74
CA MET A 1 6.07 -5.87 -35.98
C MET A 1 6.22 -5.06 -34.71
N VAL A 2 5.54 -3.92 -34.64
CA VAL A 2 5.57 -3.01 -33.50
C VAL A 2 4.66 -3.60 -32.43
N ALA A 3 5.17 -3.76 -31.20
CA ALA A 3 4.40 -4.26 -30.06
C ALA A 3 3.15 -3.37 -29.85
N PRO A 4 1.99 -3.95 -29.52
CA PRO A 4 0.79 -3.15 -29.29
C PRO A 4 1.04 -2.17 -28.15
N ILE A 5 0.64 -0.93 -28.38
CA ILE A 5 0.47 0.10 -27.36
C ILE A 5 -0.34 -0.53 -26.23
N TYR A 6 0.23 -0.57 -25.02
CA TYR A 6 -0.49 -0.96 -23.81
C TYR A 6 -1.62 0.06 -23.63
N LEU A 7 -2.81 -0.24 -24.14
CA LEU A 7 -4.01 0.45 -23.69
C LEU A 7 -4.12 0.17 -22.19
N GLU A 8 -4.24 1.23 -21.38
CA GLU A 8 -4.50 1.11 -19.95
C GLU A 8 -5.88 0.43 -19.77
N ASP A 9 -5.90 -0.90 -19.69
CA ASP A 9 -7.09 -1.71 -19.37
C ASP A 9 -7.52 -1.43 -17.92
N THR A 10 -8.16 -0.28 -17.73
CA THR A 10 -8.73 0.15 -16.46
C THR A 10 -10.08 -0.53 -16.28
N TYR A 11 -10.26 -1.23 -15.17
CA TYR A 11 -11.57 -1.73 -14.73
C TYR A 11 -12.08 -0.83 -13.60
N ILE A 12 -13.36 -0.45 -13.63
CA ILE A 12 -14.04 0.30 -12.56
C ILE A 12 -15.43 -0.31 -12.36
N ASP A 13 -15.79 -0.68 -11.13
CA ASP A 13 -17.16 -1.06 -10.76
C ASP A 13 -17.96 0.19 -10.36
N SER A 14 -18.43 0.94 -11.35
CA SER A 14 -19.15 2.20 -11.12
C SER A 14 -20.39 2.03 -10.23
N LYS A 15 -21.06 0.87 -10.29
CA LYS A 15 -22.26 0.63 -9.49
C LYS A 15 -21.92 0.44 -8.02
N LEU A 16 -20.90 -0.36 -7.71
CA LEU A 16 -20.43 -0.52 -6.34
C LEU A 16 -19.90 0.80 -5.79
N SER A 17 -19.01 1.46 -6.55
CA SER A 17 -18.38 2.73 -6.17
C SER A 17 -19.38 3.86 -5.91
N ASN A 18 -20.50 3.90 -6.64
CA ASN A 18 -21.53 4.92 -6.43
C ASN A 18 -22.36 4.71 -5.16
N ASN A 19 -22.46 3.46 -4.67
CA ASN A 19 -23.36 3.09 -3.58
C ASN A 19 -22.64 2.67 -2.29
N LEU A 20 -21.30 2.67 -2.27
CA LEU A 20 -20.53 2.25 -1.12
C LEU A 20 -20.69 3.22 0.05
N ASP A 21 -21.04 2.68 1.22
CA ASP A 21 -21.24 3.41 2.48
C ASP A 21 -20.32 2.79 3.55
N SER A 22 -19.39 3.59 4.06
CA SER A 22 -18.42 3.25 5.11
C SER A 22 -18.88 3.66 6.52
N THR A 23 -20.13 4.11 6.73
CA THR A 23 -20.63 4.56 8.05
C THR A 23 -20.41 3.54 9.17
N PHE A 24 -20.45 2.24 8.85
CA PHE A 24 -20.20 1.15 9.80
C PHE A 24 -18.94 0.34 9.47
N ALA A 25 -18.10 0.84 8.55
CA ALA A 25 -16.81 0.24 8.28
C ALA A 25 -15.98 0.37 9.56
N PHE A 26 -15.58 -0.79 10.09
CA PHE A 26 -14.64 -0.82 11.18
C PHE A 26 -13.26 -0.91 10.53
N GLU A 27 -12.60 0.23 10.38
CA GLU A 27 -11.22 0.23 9.92
C GLU A 27 -10.28 0.14 11.13
N GLY A 28 -9.23 -0.65 10.96
CA GLY A 28 -8.30 -1.04 12.01
C GLY A 28 -7.08 -1.69 11.38
N PRO A 29 -6.07 -2.05 12.18
CA PRO A 29 -4.76 -2.40 11.67
C PRO A 29 -4.84 -3.57 10.69
N GLU A 30 -4.08 -3.40 9.61
CA GLU A 30 -4.18 -4.23 8.43
C GLU A 30 -3.56 -5.60 8.65
N LYS A 31 -3.98 -6.52 7.79
CA LYS A 31 -3.40 -7.85 7.65
C LYS A 31 -2.79 -7.92 6.26
N LEU A 32 -1.49 -8.21 6.19
CA LEU A 32 -0.72 -8.24 4.96
C LEU A 32 -0.31 -9.68 4.67
N LEU A 33 -0.70 -10.21 3.52
CA LEU A 33 -0.34 -11.55 3.04
C LEU A 33 0.40 -11.43 1.71
N GLU A 34 1.68 -11.78 1.70
CA GLU A 34 2.51 -11.84 0.51
C GLU A 34 2.92 -13.29 0.22
N ILE A 35 2.62 -13.78 -0.99
CA ILE A 35 2.92 -15.15 -1.41
C ILE A 35 3.65 -15.11 -2.74
N TRP A 36 4.85 -15.68 -2.77
CA TRP A 36 5.65 -15.86 -3.98
C TRP A 36 5.42 -17.27 -4.49
N PHE A 37 4.84 -17.42 -5.68
CA PHE A 37 4.65 -18.73 -6.32
C PHE A 37 5.87 -19.15 -7.15
N PHE A 38 6.69 -18.17 -7.57
CA PHE A 38 7.99 -18.39 -8.20
C PHE A 38 9.02 -17.44 -7.58
N GLU A 39 10.32 -17.77 -7.66
CA GLU A 39 11.40 -16.96 -7.05
C GLU A 39 11.50 -15.57 -7.68
N SER A 40 11.23 -15.46 -8.98
CA SER A 40 11.17 -14.19 -9.71
C SER A 40 10.23 -14.28 -10.91
N ALA A 41 9.96 -13.14 -11.55
CA ALA A 41 9.22 -13.11 -12.81
C ALA A 41 9.90 -13.91 -13.94
N LYS A 42 11.22 -14.12 -13.88
CA LYS A 42 11.97 -14.90 -14.88
C LYS A 42 11.73 -16.41 -14.77
N ASP A 43 11.31 -16.86 -13.59
CA ASP A 43 11.06 -18.27 -13.31
C ASP A 43 9.63 -18.70 -13.69
N VAL A 44 8.80 -17.76 -14.14
CA VAL A 44 7.47 -18.04 -14.67
C VAL A 44 7.63 -18.70 -16.05
N PRO A 45 7.22 -19.97 -16.23
CA PRO A 45 7.57 -20.74 -17.44
C PRO A 45 6.94 -20.22 -18.73
N ASP A 46 5.77 -19.58 -18.62
CA ASP A 46 4.95 -19.13 -19.73
C ASP A 46 4.11 -17.93 -19.28
N SER A 47 4.09 -16.84 -20.05
CA SER A 47 3.32 -15.64 -19.71
C SER A 47 1.81 -15.89 -19.69
N SER A 48 1.31 -16.89 -20.42
CA SER A 48 -0.09 -17.33 -20.34
C SER A 48 -0.41 -18.12 -19.07
N LYS A 49 0.63 -18.49 -18.32
CA LYS A 49 0.56 -19.20 -17.04
C LYS A 49 1.19 -18.38 -15.93
N SER A 50 1.05 -17.05 -15.99
CA SER A 50 1.39 -16.18 -14.87
C SER A 50 0.17 -15.94 -13.98
N LEU A 51 0.39 -15.43 -12.77
CA LEU A 51 -0.72 -15.06 -11.89
C LEU A 51 -1.59 -13.95 -12.50
N ARG A 52 -0.99 -13.04 -13.30
CA ARG A 52 -1.71 -11.98 -14.00
C ARG A 52 -2.58 -12.50 -15.15
N ALA A 53 -2.30 -13.69 -15.67
CA ALA A 53 -3.16 -14.35 -16.66
C ALA A 53 -4.43 -14.95 -16.06
N ILE A 54 -4.56 -15.00 -14.72
CA ILE A 54 -5.77 -15.48 -14.04
C ILE A 54 -6.94 -14.52 -14.33
N PRO A 55 -8.10 -15.03 -14.82
CA PRO A 55 -9.26 -14.19 -15.09
C PRO A 55 -9.77 -13.46 -13.84
N ILE A 56 -10.22 -12.21 -14.02
CA ILE A 56 -10.68 -11.35 -12.93
C ILE A 56 -11.82 -11.98 -12.11
N GLU A 57 -12.66 -12.81 -12.72
CA GLU A 57 -13.75 -13.50 -12.03
C GLU A 57 -13.26 -14.48 -10.97
N GLN A 58 -12.03 -15.02 -11.12
CA GLN A 58 -11.44 -15.85 -10.07
C GLN A 58 -10.90 -14.98 -8.93
N TRP A 59 -10.31 -13.82 -9.23
CA TRP A 59 -9.94 -12.85 -8.20
C TRP A 59 -11.14 -12.37 -7.40
N VAL A 60 -12.27 -12.09 -8.06
CA VAL A 60 -13.55 -11.77 -7.38
C VAL A 60 -13.96 -12.89 -6.42
N LYS A 61 -13.92 -14.16 -6.84
CA LYS A 61 -14.24 -15.29 -5.95
C LYS A 61 -13.30 -15.39 -4.75
N ILE A 62 -12.00 -15.19 -4.95
CA ILE A 62 -10.99 -15.19 -3.89
C ILE A 62 -11.25 -14.04 -2.90
N LEU A 63 -11.54 -12.84 -3.40
CA LEU A 63 -11.77 -11.65 -2.60
C LEU A 63 -13.11 -11.70 -1.83
N ASP A 64 -14.13 -12.33 -2.41
CA ASP A 64 -15.41 -12.56 -1.74
C ASP A 64 -15.25 -13.39 -0.45
N LEU A 65 -14.31 -14.33 -0.42
CA LEU A 65 -14.01 -15.14 0.77
C LEU A 65 -13.38 -14.33 1.91
N VAL A 66 -12.75 -13.20 1.60
CA VAL A 66 -12.14 -12.32 2.62
C VAL A 66 -13.02 -11.11 2.93
N ASN A 67 -14.20 -11.01 2.30
CA ASN A 67 -15.16 -9.90 2.38
C ASN A 67 -14.65 -8.59 1.73
N CYS A 68 -13.85 -8.69 0.66
CA CYS A 68 -13.40 -7.54 -0.12
C CYS A 68 -14.09 -7.55 -1.48
N LYS A 69 -14.37 -6.36 -2.01
CA LYS A 69 -14.83 -6.16 -3.39
C LYS A 69 -13.81 -5.33 -4.16
N ILE A 70 -13.69 -5.57 -5.46
CA ILE A 70 -12.83 -4.77 -6.35
C ILE A 70 -13.60 -3.49 -6.71
N LEU A 71 -13.04 -2.33 -6.36
CA LEU A 71 -13.56 -1.03 -6.80
C LEU A 71 -13.03 -0.70 -8.19
N SER A 72 -11.74 -0.93 -8.39
CA SER A 72 -11.05 -0.67 -9.65
C SER A 72 -9.79 -1.51 -9.79
N ARG A 73 -9.26 -1.53 -11.02
CA ARG A 73 -7.96 -2.11 -11.34
C ARG A 73 -7.19 -1.16 -12.25
N LYS A 74 -5.93 -0.91 -11.90
CA LYS A 74 -4.91 -0.33 -12.79
C LYS A 74 -3.84 -1.36 -13.12
N THR A 75 -3.37 -1.32 -14.36
CA THR A 75 -2.44 -2.32 -14.90
C THR A 75 -1.21 -1.61 -15.43
N SER A 76 -0.03 -2.06 -15.02
CA SER A 76 1.25 -1.67 -15.62
C SER A 76 1.90 -2.85 -16.35
N LYS A 77 3.13 -2.65 -16.83
CA LYS A 77 3.89 -3.72 -17.47
C LYS A 77 4.12 -4.91 -16.54
N LEU A 78 4.30 -4.70 -15.24
CA LEU A 78 4.75 -5.74 -14.30
C LEU A 78 3.77 -6.06 -13.18
N VAL A 79 2.74 -5.23 -12.95
CA VAL A 79 1.78 -5.43 -11.87
C VAL A 79 0.37 -5.04 -12.28
N ASP A 80 -0.61 -5.81 -11.80
CA ASP A 80 -2.01 -5.41 -11.74
C ASP A 80 -2.33 -5.00 -10.30
N ALA A 81 -2.70 -3.75 -10.08
CA ALA A 81 -3.11 -3.22 -8.79
C ALA A 81 -4.63 -3.09 -8.72
N TYR A 82 -5.24 -3.75 -7.75
CA TYR A 82 -6.65 -3.75 -7.48
C TYR A 82 -6.91 -2.92 -6.23
N LEU A 83 -7.64 -1.81 -6.39
CA LEU A 83 -8.14 -1.05 -5.26
C LEU A 83 -9.41 -1.73 -4.74
N LEU A 84 -9.44 -2.07 -3.45
CA LEU A 84 -10.52 -2.85 -2.84
C LEU A 84 -11.39 -1.97 -1.95
N SER A 85 -12.58 -2.46 -1.64
CA SER A 85 -13.47 -1.85 -0.64
C SER A 85 -12.85 -1.83 0.76
N GLU A 86 -11.88 -2.70 1.03
CA GLU A 86 -11.23 -2.90 2.32
C GLU A 86 -9.73 -3.16 2.10
N SER A 87 -9.01 -2.15 1.58
CA SER A 87 -7.57 -2.12 1.24
C SER A 87 -7.18 -2.47 -0.21
N SER A 88 -6.23 -3.38 -0.47
CA SER A 88 -5.55 -3.51 -1.78
C SER A 88 -5.10 -4.93 -2.11
N LEU A 89 -5.06 -5.26 -3.41
CA LEU A 89 -4.42 -6.47 -3.94
C LEU A 89 -3.46 -6.10 -5.07
N PHE A 90 -2.21 -6.54 -5.00
CA PHE A 90 -1.23 -6.45 -6.08
C PHE A 90 -0.93 -7.83 -6.64
N VAL A 91 -1.03 -7.99 -7.96
CA VAL A 91 -0.75 -9.23 -8.66
C VAL A 91 0.41 -9.00 -9.63
N PHE A 92 1.54 -9.62 -9.34
CA PHE A 92 2.69 -9.72 -10.24
C PHE A 92 2.65 -11.07 -10.95
N ASP A 93 3.48 -11.29 -11.96
CA ASP A 93 3.51 -12.59 -12.65
C ASP A 93 3.86 -13.77 -11.72
N HIS A 94 4.66 -13.51 -10.68
CA HIS A 94 5.27 -14.51 -9.82
C HIS A 94 4.84 -14.45 -8.34
N LYS A 95 4.25 -13.34 -7.89
CA LYS A 95 3.80 -13.14 -6.50
C LYS A 95 2.50 -12.36 -6.41
N ILE A 96 1.82 -12.48 -5.28
CA ILE A 96 0.72 -11.61 -4.89
C ILE A 96 1.01 -10.93 -3.56
N ILE A 97 0.41 -9.77 -3.36
CA ILE A 97 0.34 -9.06 -2.08
C ILE A 97 -1.12 -8.71 -1.84
N LEU A 98 -1.75 -9.34 -0.85
CA LEU A 98 -3.12 -9.07 -0.44
C LEU A 98 -3.09 -8.38 0.92
N LYS A 99 -3.55 -7.13 0.94
CA LYS A 99 -3.71 -6.33 2.14
C LYS A 99 -5.18 -6.10 2.40
N THR A 100 -5.60 -6.34 3.65
CA THR A 100 -7.01 -6.20 4.03
C THR A 100 -7.13 -5.56 5.41
N CYS A 101 -8.08 -4.66 5.60
CA CYS A 101 -8.33 -3.96 6.87
C CYS A 101 -9.59 -4.46 7.59
N GLY A 102 -9.82 -3.92 8.79
CA GLY A 102 -11.06 -4.17 9.54
C GLY A 102 -11.28 -5.62 10.01
N THR A 103 -12.50 -6.12 9.81
CA THR A 103 -12.89 -7.51 10.22
C THR A 103 -12.81 -8.54 9.11
N THR A 104 -12.14 -8.18 8.00
CA THR A 104 -11.85 -9.09 6.89
C THR A 104 -11.09 -10.33 7.36
N THR A 105 -11.29 -11.43 6.64
CA THR A 105 -10.77 -12.76 6.97
C THR A 105 -9.68 -13.16 5.97
N THR A 106 -8.58 -12.42 5.89
CA THR A 106 -7.51 -12.55 4.88
C THR A 106 -7.09 -13.98 4.60
N LEU A 107 -6.95 -14.82 5.63
CA LEU A 107 -6.47 -16.20 5.48
C LEU A 107 -7.54 -17.19 4.99
N ALA A 108 -8.81 -16.76 4.90
CA ALA A 108 -9.91 -17.60 4.41
C ALA A 108 -9.79 -17.93 2.92
N CYS A 109 -9.06 -17.12 2.14
CA CYS A 109 -8.90 -17.33 0.71
C CYS A 109 -7.86 -18.40 0.34
N LEU A 110 -6.99 -18.83 1.26
CA LEU A 110 -5.83 -19.68 0.95
C LEU A 110 -6.20 -20.93 0.15
N GLY A 111 -7.25 -21.65 0.53
CA GLY A 111 -7.68 -22.85 -0.18
C GLY A 111 -8.08 -22.57 -1.64
N GLU A 112 -8.90 -21.55 -1.85
CA GLU A 112 -9.37 -21.17 -3.19
C GLU A 112 -8.26 -20.55 -4.04
N LEU A 113 -7.35 -19.78 -3.42
CA LEU A 113 -6.17 -19.22 -4.07
C LEU A 113 -5.27 -20.34 -4.61
N PHE A 114 -4.89 -21.31 -3.78
CA PHE A 114 -4.04 -22.42 -4.18
C PHE A 114 -4.70 -23.29 -5.25
N ARG A 115 -6.02 -23.52 -5.13
CA ARG A 115 -6.80 -24.19 -6.17
C ARG A 115 -6.72 -23.42 -7.49
N THR A 116 -6.98 -22.11 -7.47
CA THR A 116 -6.96 -21.26 -8.67
C THR A 116 -5.59 -21.25 -9.33
N VAL A 117 -4.52 -21.04 -8.57
CA VAL A 117 -3.14 -21.09 -9.10
C VAL A 117 -2.82 -22.48 -9.66
N GLY A 118 -3.20 -23.54 -8.95
CA GLY A 118 -3.07 -24.91 -9.45
C GLY A 118 -3.71 -25.13 -10.82
N THR A 119 -4.92 -24.60 -11.07
CA THR A 119 -5.61 -24.71 -12.36
C THR A 119 -4.92 -23.87 -13.44
N TYR A 120 -4.77 -22.57 -13.19
CA TYR A 120 -4.47 -21.59 -14.24
C TYR A 120 -2.97 -21.43 -14.50
N VAL A 121 -2.13 -21.66 -13.50
CA VAL A 121 -0.68 -21.42 -13.56
C VAL A 121 0.07 -22.75 -13.65
N LEU A 122 -0.33 -23.75 -12.86
CA LEU A 122 0.43 -25.01 -12.69
C LEU A 122 -0.17 -26.22 -13.42
N GLY A 123 -1.15 -26.03 -14.31
CA GLY A 123 -1.68 -27.08 -15.18
C GLY A 123 -2.49 -28.17 -14.46
N ASN A 124 -3.37 -27.77 -13.55
CA ASN A 124 -4.23 -28.61 -12.70
C ASN A 124 -3.50 -29.46 -11.65
N LYS A 125 -2.35 -28.98 -11.16
CA LYS A 125 -1.55 -29.63 -10.12
C LYS A 125 -1.81 -29.02 -8.74
N HIS A 126 -3.04 -29.16 -8.25
CA HIS A 126 -3.51 -28.50 -7.03
C HIS A 126 -2.76 -28.94 -5.76
N ASP A 127 -2.43 -30.21 -5.64
CA ASP A 127 -1.80 -30.77 -4.44
C ASP A 127 -0.27 -30.59 -4.42
N GLU A 128 0.32 -30.06 -5.50
CA GLU A 128 1.77 -29.90 -5.66
C GLU A 128 2.23 -28.43 -5.54
N VAL A 129 1.32 -27.48 -5.28
CA VAL A 129 1.69 -26.06 -5.21
C VAL A 129 2.61 -25.81 -4.02
N ARG A 130 3.91 -25.73 -4.29
CA ARG A 130 4.92 -25.31 -3.33
C ARG A 130 5.35 -23.90 -3.64
N VAL A 131 5.35 -23.07 -2.61
CA VAL A 131 5.76 -21.67 -2.71
C VAL A 131 7.18 -21.50 -2.17
N PRO A 132 8.07 -20.78 -2.86
CA PRO A 132 9.39 -20.45 -2.31
C PRO A 132 9.31 -19.61 -1.04
N ARG A 133 8.41 -18.62 -1.00
CA ARG A 133 8.31 -17.65 0.09
C ARG A 133 6.86 -17.27 0.39
N VAL A 134 6.60 -17.04 1.67
CA VAL A 134 5.38 -16.41 2.16
C VAL A 134 5.73 -15.53 3.34
N PHE A 135 5.08 -14.37 3.39
CA PHE A 135 5.08 -13.47 4.53
C PHE A 135 3.62 -13.20 4.92
N TYR A 136 3.32 -13.32 6.20
CA TYR A 136 2.05 -12.86 6.74
C TYR A 136 2.33 -12.00 7.97
N SER A 137 1.87 -10.76 7.95
CA SER A 137 2.12 -9.82 9.03
C SER A 137 0.91 -8.97 9.37
N ARG A 138 0.94 -8.42 10.57
CA ARG A 138 -0.02 -7.42 11.06
C ARG A 138 0.48 -6.78 12.34
N ARG A 139 0.09 -5.53 12.58
CA ARG A 139 0.17 -4.93 13.92
C ARG A 139 -0.82 -5.64 14.88
N SER A 140 -0.57 -5.54 16.18
CA SER A 140 -1.59 -5.74 17.21
C SER A 140 -2.88 -5.00 16.88
N PHE A 141 -4.03 -5.64 17.10
CA PHE A 141 -5.33 -5.01 16.87
C PHE A 141 -5.67 -4.04 17.99
N MET A 142 -6.24 -2.88 17.62
CA MET A 142 -6.86 -1.96 18.60
C MET A 142 -8.06 -2.62 19.30
N PHE A 143 -8.81 -3.47 18.59
CA PHE A 143 -10.00 -4.17 19.10
C PHE A 143 -9.96 -5.66 18.69
N PRO A 144 -9.10 -6.49 19.32
CA PRO A 144 -8.92 -7.90 18.95
C PRO A 144 -10.21 -8.73 19.03
N GLU A 145 -11.12 -8.39 19.95
CA GLU A 145 -12.40 -9.06 20.18
C GLU A 145 -13.40 -8.92 19.02
N LYS A 146 -13.26 -7.85 18.22
CA LYS A 146 -14.08 -7.63 17.01
C LYS A 146 -13.64 -8.48 15.82
N GLN A 147 -12.43 -9.03 15.85
CA GLN A 147 -11.94 -9.89 14.78
C GLN A 147 -12.76 -11.17 14.68
N LYS A 148 -12.84 -11.73 13.47
CA LYS A 148 -13.48 -13.02 13.21
C LYS A 148 -12.45 -14.14 13.35
N PHE A 149 -12.90 -15.34 13.68
CA PHE A 149 -12.03 -16.51 13.56
C PHE A 149 -11.52 -16.61 12.10
N VAL A 150 -10.24 -16.83 11.82
CA VAL A 150 -9.14 -17.24 12.73
C VAL A 150 -8.38 -16.09 13.43
N HIS A 151 -8.62 -14.84 13.01
CA HIS A 151 -7.83 -13.64 13.35
C HIS A 151 -8.00 -13.09 14.78
N ARG A 152 -8.63 -13.85 15.68
CA ARG A 152 -8.73 -13.47 17.11
C ARG A 152 -7.48 -13.80 17.91
N ASP A 153 -6.65 -14.72 17.40
CA ASP A 153 -5.50 -15.25 18.11
C ASP A 153 -4.37 -15.58 17.14
N TRP A 154 -3.18 -15.04 17.42
CA TRP A 154 -2.01 -15.24 16.58
C TRP A 154 -1.61 -16.70 16.44
N LYS A 155 -1.72 -17.51 17.51
CA LYS A 155 -1.36 -18.93 17.42
C LYS A 155 -2.30 -19.69 16.49
N ASN A 156 -3.57 -19.33 16.43
CA ASN A 156 -4.53 -19.92 15.50
C ASN A 156 -4.26 -19.51 14.06
N GLU A 157 -3.88 -18.25 13.81
CA GLU A 157 -3.43 -17.79 12.49
C GLU A 157 -2.22 -18.59 12.01
N VAL A 158 -1.19 -18.74 12.86
CA VAL A 158 0.00 -19.55 12.57
C VAL A 158 -0.36 -21.02 12.31
N LYS A 159 -1.22 -21.63 13.14
CA LYS A 159 -1.68 -23.02 12.91
C LYS A 159 -2.42 -23.19 11.58
N LEU A 160 -3.12 -22.17 11.10
CA LEU A 160 -3.76 -22.22 9.78
C LEU A 160 -2.71 -22.11 8.68
N LEU A 161 -1.77 -21.18 8.79
CA LEU A 161 -0.68 -20.99 7.84
C LEU A 161 0.19 -22.26 7.71
N ASP A 162 0.53 -22.91 8.82
CA ASP A 162 1.30 -24.15 8.85
C ASP A 162 0.64 -25.33 8.11
N LYS A 163 -0.67 -25.25 7.78
CA LYS A 163 -1.35 -26.25 6.94
C LYS A 163 -1.04 -26.09 5.46
N TYR A 164 -0.70 -24.87 5.02
CA TYR A 164 -0.46 -24.54 3.62
C TYR A 164 1.03 -24.37 3.31
N PHE A 165 1.82 -23.95 4.31
CA PHE A 165 3.21 -23.57 4.11
C PHE A 165 4.15 -24.43 4.95
N VAL A 166 5.25 -24.86 4.34
CA VAL A 166 6.30 -25.61 5.04
C VAL A 166 7.34 -24.65 5.64
N LYS A 167 8.13 -25.17 6.59
CA LYS A 167 9.23 -24.43 7.24
C LYS A 167 8.77 -23.12 7.90
N GLY A 168 7.52 -23.06 8.36
CA GLY A 168 6.92 -21.92 9.04
C GLY A 168 7.68 -21.48 10.28
N LYS A 169 7.82 -20.16 10.44
CA LYS A 169 8.36 -19.48 11.64
C LYS A 169 7.51 -18.26 11.91
N SER A 170 7.22 -18.02 13.18
CA SER A 170 6.52 -16.82 13.64
C SER A 170 7.34 -16.04 14.65
N TYR A 171 7.15 -14.72 14.64
CA TYR A 171 7.85 -13.75 15.48
C TYR A 171 6.84 -12.74 16.01
N VAL A 172 7.15 -12.23 17.20
CA VAL A 172 6.54 -11.04 17.78
C VAL A 172 7.66 -10.01 17.86
N VAL A 173 7.41 -8.83 17.30
CA VAL A 173 8.40 -7.79 17.05
C VAL A 173 7.97 -6.55 17.84
N GLY A 174 8.89 -6.04 18.68
CA GLY A 174 8.61 -4.96 19.63
C GLY A 174 8.17 -5.46 21.02
N ASP A 175 7.77 -4.54 21.90
CA ASP A 175 7.28 -4.86 23.24
C ASP A 175 5.89 -5.54 23.21
N PHE A 176 5.86 -6.84 23.52
CA PHE A 176 4.63 -7.63 23.59
C PHE A 176 3.64 -7.16 24.67
N ASN A 177 4.10 -6.42 25.69
CA ASN A 177 3.20 -5.84 26.69
C ASN A 177 2.57 -4.52 26.25
N SER A 178 3.08 -3.92 25.17
CA SER A 178 2.52 -2.73 24.56
C SER A 178 1.39 -3.08 23.59
N ASP A 179 0.49 -2.12 23.36
CA ASP A 179 -0.53 -2.22 22.31
C ASP A 179 0.04 -1.99 20.89
N ASP A 180 1.37 -1.86 20.76
CA ASP A 180 2.09 -1.40 19.58
C ASP A 180 3.10 -2.42 19.01
N HIS A 181 2.92 -3.72 19.27
CA HIS A 181 3.78 -4.76 18.70
C HIS A 181 3.31 -5.24 17.32
N TRP A 182 4.23 -5.87 16.58
CA TRP A 182 4.00 -6.38 15.24
C TRP A 182 4.21 -7.89 15.17
N TYR A 183 3.35 -8.58 14.43
CA TYR A 183 3.41 -10.02 14.23
C TYR A 183 3.95 -10.33 12.83
N LEU A 184 4.81 -11.34 12.75
CA LEU A 184 5.35 -11.83 11.48
C LEU A 184 5.30 -13.35 11.44
N TYR A 185 4.79 -13.90 10.35
CA TYR A 185 4.98 -15.27 9.95
C TYR A 185 5.75 -15.31 8.62
N MET A 186 6.73 -16.21 8.55
CA MET A 186 7.51 -16.50 7.36
C MET A 186 7.53 -18.00 7.09
N GLY A 187 7.50 -18.39 5.82
CA GLY A 187 7.57 -19.80 5.42
C GLY A 187 8.03 -20.01 3.99
N GLY A 188 7.82 -21.21 3.47
CA GLY A 188 8.10 -21.58 2.08
C GLY A 188 9.38 -22.41 1.89
N ASP A 189 9.46 -23.08 0.75
CA ASP A 189 10.47 -24.08 0.41
C ASP A 189 11.49 -23.54 -0.61
N GLN A 190 12.17 -22.43 -0.27
CA GLN A 190 13.24 -21.88 -1.13
C GLN A 190 14.25 -22.99 -1.46
N SER A 191 14.42 -23.23 -2.75
CA SER A 191 15.41 -24.17 -3.27
C SER A 191 16.75 -23.46 -3.34
N SER A 192 17.66 -23.83 -2.43
CA SER A 192 19.08 -23.43 -2.30
C SER A 192 19.37 -22.23 -1.38
N GLU A 193 20.40 -22.40 -0.54
CA GLU A 193 21.11 -21.34 0.19
C GLU A 193 22.00 -20.49 -0.75
N GLU A 194 21.95 -20.78 -2.06
CA GLU A 194 22.76 -20.19 -3.14
C GLU A 194 21.90 -19.47 -4.20
N ALA A 195 20.62 -19.22 -3.90
CA ALA A 195 19.75 -18.50 -4.82
C ALA A 195 20.36 -17.12 -5.12
N ASP A 196 20.56 -16.85 -6.41
CA ASP A 196 21.12 -15.61 -6.96
C ASP A 196 20.64 -14.39 -6.17
N HIS A 197 21.57 -13.70 -5.48
CA HIS A 197 21.35 -12.50 -4.65
C HIS A 197 20.83 -11.28 -5.46
N GLY A 198 20.26 -11.51 -6.65
CA GLY A 198 19.79 -10.49 -7.58
C GLY A 198 18.38 -9.96 -7.30
N ASN A 199 17.62 -10.59 -6.39
CA ASN A 199 16.33 -10.06 -5.93
C ASN A 199 16.55 -9.25 -4.65
N ASN A 200 16.93 -7.98 -4.79
CA ASN A 200 16.95 -7.02 -3.69
C ASN A 200 15.51 -6.62 -3.33
N ASP A 201 14.75 -7.56 -2.77
CA ASP A 201 13.38 -7.32 -2.30
C ASP A 201 13.42 -6.45 -1.03
N GLN A 202 12.63 -5.38 -1.04
CA GLN A 202 12.49 -4.47 0.07
C GLN A 202 11.01 -4.14 0.24
N THR A 203 10.54 -4.15 1.47
CA THR A 203 9.20 -3.68 1.85
C THR A 203 9.34 -2.73 3.02
N PHE A 204 8.83 -1.51 2.86
CA PHE A 204 8.82 -0.48 3.88
C PHE A 204 7.38 -0.11 4.23
N GLU A 205 7.01 -0.22 5.51
CA GLU A 205 5.69 0.17 6.01
C GLU A 205 5.82 1.25 7.09
N ILE A 206 4.85 2.16 7.11
CA ILE A 206 4.63 3.14 8.16
C ILE A 206 3.20 2.98 8.64
N LEU A 207 3.03 2.61 9.91
CA LEU A 207 1.71 2.46 10.53
C LEU A 207 1.54 3.58 11.56
N MET A 208 0.47 4.35 11.42
CA MET A 208 0.27 5.62 12.11
C MET A 208 -1.06 5.60 12.84
N THR A 209 -1.09 6.08 14.07
CA THR A 209 -2.29 6.24 14.89
C THR A 209 -2.32 7.62 15.52
N GLU A 210 -3.50 8.04 16.01
CA GLU A 210 -3.68 9.35 16.63
C GLU A 210 -3.32 10.48 15.65
N LEU A 211 -3.82 10.37 14.41
CA LEU A 211 -3.59 11.34 13.35
C LEU A 211 -4.06 12.74 13.77
N ASP A 212 -3.37 13.79 13.31
CA ASP A 212 -3.80 15.17 13.59
C ASP A 212 -5.20 15.42 12.99
N SER A 213 -6.12 15.91 13.82
CA SER A 213 -7.52 16.10 13.40
C SER A 213 -7.68 17.14 12.29
N ASN A 214 -6.75 18.09 12.10
CA ASN A 214 -6.84 19.01 10.96
C ASN A 214 -6.34 18.36 9.68
N SER A 215 -5.23 17.60 9.74
CA SER A 215 -4.75 16.78 8.63
C SER A 215 -5.79 15.74 8.21
N SER A 216 -6.53 15.15 9.15
CA SER A 216 -7.49 14.07 8.86
C SER A 216 -8.77 14.54 8.15
N LYS A 217 -9.15 15.83 8.28
CA LYS A 217 -10.37 16.40 7.68
C LYS A 217 -10.47 16.24 6.17
N ILE A 218 -9.33 16.24 5.47
CA ILE A 218 -9.27 16.11 4.01
C ILE A 218 -9.77 14.74 3.51
N PHE A 219 -9.80 13.73 4.39
CA PHE A 219 -10.28 12.39 4.11
C PHE A 219 -11.74 12.16 4.55
N HIS A 220 -12.43 13.23 4.98
CA HIS A 220 -13.89 13.23 5.14
C HIS A 220 -14.56 13.73 3.86
N THR A 221 -15.74 13.18 3.59
CA THR A 221 -16.52 13.50 2.40
C THR A 221 -17.93 13.94 2.80
N GLU A 222 -18.46 14.95 2.10
CA GLU A 222 -19.87 15.37 2.27
C GLU A 222 -20.83 14.63 1.31
N ARG A 223 -20.27 13.86 0.37
CA ARG A 223 -21.02 13.04 -0.59
C ARG A 223 -21.93 12.06 0.16
N LYS A 224 -23.10 11.72 -0.41
CA LYS A 224 -23.94 10.61 0.08
C LYS A 224 -23.90 9.41 -0.87
N PRO A 225 -24.10 8.19 -0.36
CA PRO A 225 -24.24 7.00 -1.22
C PRO A 225 -25.41 7.17 -2.20
N GLY A 226 -25.17 6.91 -3.48
CA GLY A 226 -26.15 7.08 -4.55
C GLY A 226 -26.20 8.48 -5.19
N ASP A 227 -25.46 9.46 -4.67
CA ASP A 227 -25.33 10.77 -5.31
C ASP A 227 -24.53 10.63 -6.62
N ILE A 228 -25.19 10.89 -7.74
CA ILE A 228 -24.58 11.04 -9.06
C ILE A 228 -24.59 12.54 -9.36
N PRO A 229 -23.42 13.21 -9.47
CA PRO A 229 -23.37 14.62 -9.87
C PRO A 229 -24.15 14.86 -11.16
N GLU A 230 -24.95 15.92 -11.23
CA GLU A 230 -25.80 16.23 -12.41
C GLU A 230 -24.98 16.32 -13.72
N ALA A 231 -23.69 16.68 -13.64
CA ALA A 231 -22.76 16.75 -14.77
C ALA A 231 -22.30 15.38 -15.34
N GLU A 232 -22.53 14.27 -14.64
CA GLU A 232 -22.18 12.91 -15.09
C GLU A 232 -23.28 12.25 -15.94
N SER A 233 -24.45 12.88 -16.06
CA SER A 233 -25.56 12.33 -16.84
C SER A 233 -25.32 12.32 -18.36
N GLU A 234 -24.34 13.08 -18.86
CA GLU A 234 -24.08 13.22 -20.30
C GLU A 234 -22.73 12.63 -20.80
N ASN A 235 -21.82 12.18 -19.92
CA ASN A 235 -20.55 11.56 -20.32
C ASN A 235 -20.19 10.33 -19.47
N LEU A 236 -20.63 9.15 -19.92
CA LEU A 236 -20.41 7.84 -19.26
C LEU A 236 -18.95 7.30 -19.29
N GLU A 237 -17.94 8.16 -19.44
CA GLU A 237 -16.52 7.76 -19.50
C GLU A 237 -15.63 8.35 -18.38
N GLY A 238 -16.19 9.09 -17.42
CA GLY A 238 -15.46 9.61 -16.25
C GLY A 238 -15.81 8.83 -14.99
N GLY A 239 -14.80 8.29 -14.29
CA GLY A 239 -14.97 7.36 -13.15
C GLY A 239 -15.88 7.87 -12.04
N SER A 240 -16.60 6.93 -11.40
CA SER A 240 -17.52 7.12 -10.27
C SER A 240 -17.08 8.24 -9.32
N SER A 241 -18.04 9.01 -8.79
CA SER A 241 -17.79 10.18 -7.93
C SER A 241 -16.78 9.96 -6.78
N GLY A 242 -16.57 8.73 -6.31
CA GLY A 242 -15.55 8.38 -5.29
C GLY A 242 -14.11 8.32 -5.81
N HIS A 243 -13.91 7.90 -7.06
CA HIS A 243 -12.60 7.93 -7.72
C HIS A 243 -12.19 9.35 -8.12
N GLN A 244 -13.15 10.17 -8.57
CA GLN A 244 -12.88 11.57 -8.83
C GLN A 244 -12.47 12.29 -7.55
N LEU A 245 -13.28 12.17 -6.49
CA LEU A 245 -12.96 12.77 -5.20
C LEU A 245 -11.66 12.21 -4.62
N GLY A 246 -11.40 10.90 -4.80
CA GLY A 246 -10.13 10.27 -4.42
C GLY A 246 -8.92 10.92 -5.09
N ARG A 247 -9.01 11.27 -6.38
CA ARG A 247 -7.92 11.95 -7.08
C ARG A 247 -7.76 13.40 -6.59
N GLU A 248 -8.85 14.10 -6.36
CA GLU A 248 -8.82 15.47 -5.81
C GLU A 248 -8.19 15.48 -4.41
N THR A 249 -8.61 14.56 -3.53
CA THR A 249 -8.04 14.35 -2.20
C THR A 249 -6.54 13.99 -2.29
N MET A 250 -6.13 13.13 -3.23
CA MET A 250 -4.73 12.74 -3.43
C MET A 250 -3.84 13.97 -3.67
N VAL A 251 -4.22 14.80 -4.65
CA VAL A 251 -3.46 16.00 -5.04
C VAL A 251 -3.48 17.04 -3.92
N GLN A 252 -4.64 17.27 -3.31
CA GLN A 252 -4.78 18.25 -2.23
C GLN A 252 -3.95 17.85 -0.99
N ALA A 253 -3.84 16.55 -0.70
CA ALA A 253 -3.03 16.01 0.39
C ALA A 253 -1.55 15.80 0.01
N GLN A 254 -1.17 16.03 -1.26
CA GLN A 254 0.18 15.81 -1.81
C GLN A 254 0.64 14.34 -1.72
N LEU A 255 -0.31 13.40 -1.81
CA LEU A 255 -0.02 11.96 -1.76
C LEU A 255 0.61 11.45 -3.07
N ASP A 256 0.33 12.10 -4.19
CA ASP A 256 0.93 11.85 -5.50
C ASP A 256 2.40 12.24 -5.57
N SER A 257 2.82 13.22 -4.76
CA SER A 257 4.19 13.76 -4.72
C SER A 257 5.12 13.09 -3.70
N ILE A 258 4.72 12.03 -2.99
CA ILE A 258 5.53 11.37 -1.93
C ILE A 258 6.93 10.95 -2.44
N PHE A 259 7.02 10.57 -3.71
CA PHE A 259 8.25 10.11 -4.37
C PHE A 259 8.85 11.13 -5.35
N GLU A 260 8.44 12.40 -5.29
CA GLU A 260 9.07 13.47 -6.06
C GLU A 260 10.29 14.03 -5.30
N ASP A 261 11.35 14.39 -6.04
CA ASP A 261 12.58 14.95 -5.45
C ASP A 261 12.33 16.41 -5.01
N ASP A 262 12.48 16.68 -3.71
CA ASP A 262 12.34 18.00 -3.08
C ASP A 262 13.13 19.10 -3.82
N LYS A 263 14.24 18.75 -4.49
CA LYS A 263 15.08 19.72 -5.22
C LYS A 263 14.38 20.38 -6.42
N LYS A 264 13.30 19.80 -6.95
CA LYS A 264 12.52 20.45 -8.02
C LYS A 264 11.59 21.55 -7.49
N ASN A 265 11.16 21.46 -6.23
CA ASN A 265 10.22 22.41 -5.62
C ASN A 265 10.85 23.76 -5.24
N GLU A 266 12.18 23.86 -5.10
CA GLU A 266 12.85 25.14 -4.83
C GLU A 266 13.04 26.03 -6.07
N SER A 267 12.87 25.49 -7.29
CA SER A 267 13.12 26.23 -8.53
C SER A 267 11.95 27.06 -9.07
N SER A 268 10.75 26.96 -8.47
CA SER A 268 9.53 27.64 -8.94
C SER A 268 9.22 28.96 -8.22
N HIS A 269 10.07 29.40 -7.29
CA HIS A 269 9.87 30.63 -6.52
C HIS A 269 11.10 31.55 -6.54
N LEU A 270 11.39 32.12 -7.72
CA LEU A 270 12.18 33.33 -7.83
C LEU A 270 11.39 34.36 -8.64
N PRO A 271 10.97 35.50 -8.06
CA PRO A 271 10.40 36.60 -8.83
C PRO A 271 11.55 37.33 -9.53
N SER A 272 11.65 37.18 -10.85
CA SER A 272 12.51 38.05 -11.66
C SER A 272 11.95 39.48 -11.67
N PRO A 273 12.77 40.51 -11.38
CA PRO A 273 12.32 41.91 -11.42
C PRO A 273 12.39 42.49 -12.84
N GLY A 274 11.30 43.13 -13.26
CA GLY A 274 11.25 44.29 -14.14
C GLY A 274 11.74 44.15 -15.59
N ASP A 275 10.81 44.25 -16.54
CA ASP A 275 10.74 45.43 -17.41
C ASP A 275 9.38 45.53 -18.12
N SER A 276 8.95 46.77 -18.27
CA SER A 276 7.65 47.25 -18.75
C SER A 276 7.44 47.09 -20.26
N GLU A 277 6.23 46.74 -20.69
CA GLU A 277 5.37 47.60 -21.53
C GLU A 277 3.97 46.98 -21.74
N ILE A 278 2.99 47.87 -21.90
CA ILE A 278 1.54 47.66 -21.91
C ILE A 278 1.10 47.33 -23.35
N ASP A 279 0.14 46.41 -23.52
CA ASP A 279 -1.03 46.65 -24.37
C ASP A 279 -2.20 45.70 -24.04
N PHE A 280 -3.38 46.33 -23.91
CA PHE A 280 -4.69 45.74 -23.64
C PHE A 280 -5.30 45.20 -24.93
N GLU A 281 -5.89 44.01 -24.90
CA GLU A 281 -7.21 43.74 -25.51
C GLU A 281 -7.78 42.44 -24.93
N GLY A 282 -9.07 42.46 -24.63
CA GLY A 282 -9.75 41.51 -23.75
C GLY A 282 -10.18 40.20 -24.43
N ASP A 283 -10.40 39.17 -23.61
CA ASP A 283 -11.68 38.45 -23.59
C ASP A 283 -11.74 37.38 -22.48
N SER A 284 -12.93 37.32 -21.87
CA SER A 284 -13.59 36.18 -21.21
C SER A 284 -12.85 35.33 -20.16
N TYR A 285 -13.35 35.42 -18.93
CA TYR A 285 -13.34 34.35 -17.94
C TYR A 285 -13.85 33.02 -18.54
N GLY A 286 -13.21 31.89 -18.24
CA GLY A 286 -13.85 30.57 -18.31
C GLY A 286 -12.95 29.39 -18.66
N TYR A 287 -12.84 28.45 -17.72
CA TYR A 287 -12.42 27.05 -17.86
C TYR A 287 -10.93 26.74 -18.12
N HIS A 288 -10.15 26.63 -17.04
CA HIS A 288 -9.02 25.71 -17.01
C HIS A 288 -9.56 24.28 -17.10
N GLY A 289 -9.32 23.62 -18.24
CA GLY A 289 -9.63 22.22 -18.45
C GLY A 289 -8.92 21.35 -17.40
N LEU A 290 -9.71 20.49 -16.78
CA LEU A 290 -9.26 19.46 -15.85
C LEU A 290 -8.30 18.49 -16.56
N GLY A 291 -7.02 18.58 -16.17
CA GLY A 291 -6.06 17.49 -16.01
C GLY A 291 -6.18 16.22 -16.87
N LYS A 292 -6.06 16.32 -18.20
CA LYS A 292 -5.59 15.19 -19.03
C LYS A 292 -4.08 15.20 -19.26
N ASP A 293 -3.43 16.36 -19.13
CA ASP A 293 -2.01 16.52 -19.52
C ASP A 293 -0.99 16.24 -18.41
N SER A 294 -1.41 16.02 -17.16
CA SER A 294 -0.49 15.72 -16.04
C SER A 294 -0.13 14.23 -15.91
N ASP A 295 -1.05 13.32 -16.29
CA ASP A 295 -0.85 11.87 -16.14
C ASP A 295 0.17 11.28 -17.14
N GLU A 296 0.42 11.95 -18.27
CA GLU A 296 1.44 11.52 -19.24
C GLU A 296 2.89 11.87 -18.81
N LYS A 297 3.07 12.79 -17.85
CA LYS A 297 4.40 13.21 -17.37
C LYS A 297 4.92 12.42 -16.18
N SER A 298 4.04 11.79 -15.40
CA SER A 298 4.44 10.98 -14.24
C SER A 298 4.77 9.55 -14.67
N ASP A 299 5.84 8.98 -14.12
CA ASP A 299 6.16 7.55 -14.31
C ASP A 299 5.23 6.62 -13.50
N LEU A 300 4.31 7.19 -12.72
CA LEU A 300 3.35 6.50 -11.86
C LEU A 300 1.92 6.57 -12.41
N ILE A 301 1.22 5.43 -12.32
CA ILE A 301 -0.24 5.33 -12.50
C ILE A 301 -0.86 5.36 -11.12
N HIS A 302 -1.75 6.31 -10.88
CA HIS A 302 -2.47 6.46 -9.62
C HIS A 302 -3.91 5.96 -9.72
N ASP A 303 -4.35 5.28 -8.68
CA ASP A 303 -5.74 4.88 -8.46
C ASP A 303 -6.12 5.24 -7.03
N ALA A 304 -7.12 6.09 -6.86
CA ALA A 304 -7.51 6.63 -5.57
C ALA A 304 -9.02 6.61 -5.41
N PHE A 305 -9.48 6.43 -4.18
CA PHE A 305 -10.90 6.41 -3.84
C PHE A 305 -11.14 7.05 -2.47
N SER A 306 -12.06 8.01 -2.42
CA SER A 306 -12.57 8.58 -1.17
C SER A 306 -13.91 7.91 -0.81
N PHE A 307 -13.97 7.35 0.39
CA PHE A 307 -15.12 6.64 0.94
C PHE A 307 -16.09 7.62 1.62
N THR A 308 -17.35 7.22 1.70
CA THR A 308 -18.43 8.04 2.27
C THR A 308 -19.01 7.38 3.51
N PRO A 309 -19.11 8.06 4.66
CA PRO A 309 -18.89 9.51 4.87
C PRO A 309 -17.41 9.90 4.98
N CYS A 310 -16.51 8.96 5.22
CA CYS A 310 -15.08 9.23 5.30
C CYS A 310 -14.27 7.98 5.00
N GLY A 311 -12.96 8.16 4.86
CA GLY A 311 -12.01 7.11 4.56
C GLY A 311 -11.38 7.33 3.19
N TYR A 312 -10.16 6.83 3.02
CA TYR A 312 -9.45 6.97 1.76
C TYR A 312 -8.57 5.74 1.51
N SER A 313 -8.48 5.33 0.25
CA SER A 313 -7.50 4.34 -0.18
C SER A 313 -6.91 4.69 -1.53
N SER A 314 -5.63 4.38 -1.71
CA SER A 314 -4.98 4.53 -3.02
C SER A 314 -3.91 3.48 -3.30
N ASN A 315 -3.73 3.22 -4.58
CA ASN A 315 -2.65 2.43 -5.15
C ASN A 315 -1.93 3.26 -6.21
N SER A 316 -0.61 3.26 -6.13
CA SER A 316 0.26 3.92 -7.10
C SER A 316 1.26 2.90 -7.62
N ILE A 317 1.34 2.70 -8.93
CA ILE A 317 2.23 1.71 -9.56
C ILE A 317 3.09 2.36 -10.65
N SER A 318 4.34 1.90 -10.79
CA SER A 318 5.20 2.36 -11.89
C SER A 318 4.76 1.78 -13.23
N ARG A 319 4.79 2.62 -14.27
CA ARG A 319 4.62 2.19 -15.67
C ARG A 319 5.77 1.27 -16.15
N LYS A 320 6.96 1.41 -15.55
CA LYS A 320 8.22 0.84 -16.06
C LYS A 320 8.79 -0.28 -15.20
N SER A 321 8.55 -0.26 -13.90
CA SER A 321 9.09 -1.23 -12.94
C SER A 321 7.99 -1.91 -12.13
N ASP A 322 8.39 -2.78 -11.20
CA ASP A 322 7.53 -3.46 -10.22
C ASP A 322 7.26 -2.61 -8.97
N PHE A 323 7.69 -1.35 -8.97
CA PHE A 323 7.47 -0.42 -7.86
C PHE A 323 5.99 -0.10 -7.69
N TYR A 324 5.52 -0.22 -6.46
CA TYR A 324 4.24 0.32 -6.00
C TYR A 324 4.38 1.02 -4.65
N TYR A 325 3.41 1.87 -4.34
CA TYR A 325 3.06 2.21 -2.97
C TYR A 325 1.54 2.27 -2.81
N THR A 326 1.07 2.07 -1.59
CA THR A 326 -0.35 2.11 -1.24
C THR A 326 -0.56 2.83 0.08
N LEU A 327 -1.71 3.53 0.18
CA LEU A 327 -2.15 4.18 1.40
C LEU A 327 -3.58 3.81 1.75
N HIS A 328 -3.85 3.62 3.04
CA HIS A 328 -5.19 3.44 3.57
C HIS A 328 -5.37 4.31 4.82
N ILE A 329 -6.44 5.10 4.85
CA ILE A 329 -6.68 6.10 5.88
C ILE A 329 -8.08 5.99 6.45
N THR A 330 -8.12 5.86 7.78
CA THR A 330 -9.26 5.94 8.68
C THR A 330 -9.17 7.25 9.45
N PRO A 331 -9.89 8.31 9.05
CA PRO A 331 -9.70 9.64 9.65
C PRO A 331 -10.44 9.88 10.96
N GLU A 332 -11.32 8.97 11.40
CA GLU A 332 -12.19 9.21 12.55
C GLU A 332 -11.44 9.45 13.87
N ASP A 333 -11.82 10.53 14.57
CA ASP A 333 -11.25 10.86 15.87
C ASP A 333 -11.44 9.73 16.89
N GLY A 334 -10.39 9.44 17.66
CA GLY A 334 -10.38 8.42 18.72
C GLY A 334 -9.88 7.04 18.29
N TRP A 335 -9.93 6.70 17.01
CA TRP A 335 -9.31 5.49 16.45
C TRP A 335 -8.65 5.75 15.08
N SER A 336 -8.27 7.00 14.82
CA SER A 336 -7.67 7.41 13.55
C SER A 336 -6.41 6.60 13.26
N TYR A 337 -6.32 6.12 12.02
CA TYR A 337 -5.29 5.22 11.56
C TYR A 337 -4.92 5.55 10.12
N ALA A 338 -3.64 5.52 9.81
CA ALA A 338 -3.17 5.57 8.44
C ALA A 338 -2.03 4.57 8.25
N SER A 339 -2.01 3.92 7.10
CA SER A 339 -0.90 3.08 6.68
C SER A 339 -0.32 3.59 5.38
N PHE A 340 0.99 3.41 5.27
CA PHE A 340 1.71 3.51 4.02
C PHE A 340 2.55 2.24 3.86
N GLU A 341 2.59 1.70 2.65
CA GLU A 341 3.42 0.55 2.30
C GLU A 341 4.01 0.75 0.91
N THR A 342 5.26 0.34 0.72
CA THR A 342 5.92 0.37 -0.59
C THR A 342 6.96 -0.74 -0.72
N ASN A 343 7.15 -1.23 -1.95
CA ASN A 343 8.31 -2.05 -2.30
C ASN A 343 9.43 -1.27 -3.02
N TYR A 344 9.43 0.06 -2.92
CA TYR A 344 10.46 0.88 -3.53
C TYR A 344 11.85 0.46 -3.04
N ARG A 345 12.75 0.19 -3.98
CA ARG A 345 14.12 -0.23 -3.68
C ARG A 345 14.98 0.97 -3.33
N PHE A 346 15.06 1.29 -2.05
CA PHE A 346 15.97 2.31 -1.54
C PHE A 346 17.41 1.81 -1.62
N GLY A 347 18.34 2.68 -2.02
CA GLY A 347 19.74 2.32 -2.15
C GLY A 347 20.59 3.53 -2.51
N LYS A 348 21.90 3.36 -2.62
CA LYS A 348 22.83 4.48 -2.82
C LYS A 348 22.54 5.32 -4.07
N ASN A 349 21.98 4.70 -5.10
CA ASN A 349 21.67 5.33 -6.39
C ASN A 349 20.17 5.57 -6.59
N SER A 350 19.32 5.34 -5.58
CA SER A 350 17.90 5.65 -5.72
C SER A 350 17.70 7.17 -5.78
N PRO A 351 16.87 7.69 -6.70
CA PRO A 351 16.62 9.14 -6.80
C PRO A 351 15.89 9.71 -5.58
N VAL A 352 15.19 8.85 -4.82
CA VAL A 352 14.46 9.20 -3.61
C VAL A 352 15.06 8.40 -2.44
N SER A 353 15.23 9.05 -1.29
CA SER A 353 15.71 8.36 -0.07
C SER A 353 14.54 7.91 0.81
N ILE A 354 14.79 6.91 1.65
CA ILE A 354 13.77 6.42 2.58
C ILE A 354 13.38 7.49 3.61
N SER A 355 14.35 8.34 3.98
CA SER A 355 14.11 9.45 4.90
C SER A 355 13.23 10.52 4.29
N SER A 356 13.42 10.89 3.02
CA SER A 356 12.57 11.90 2.38
C SER A 356 11.11 11.41 2.32
N VAL A 357 10.89 10.14 1.96
CA VAL A 357 9.55 9.52 1.98
C VAL A 357 8.94 9.55 3.38
N LEU A 358 9.70 9.13 4.40
CA LEU A 358 9.26 9.17 5.81
C LEU A 358 8.86 10.59 6.22
N MET A 359 9.70 11.59 5.94
CA MET A 359 9.42 12.98 6.31
C MET A 359 8.19 13.54 5.59
N SER A 360 8.02 13.22 4.30
CA SER A 360 6.82 13.63 3.54
C SER A 360 5.54 13.07 4.17
N ILE A 361 5.53 11.77 4.50
CA ILE A 361 4.37 11.12 5.12
C ILE A 361 4.07 11.71 6.51
N LEU A 362 5.09 11.91 7.35
CA LEU A 362 4.91 12.50 8.68
C LEU A 362 4.42 13.94 8.63
N LYS A 363 4.80 14.73 7.62
CA LYS A 363 4.29 16.11 7.41
C LYS A 363 2.81 16.12 7.04
N ILE A 364 2.35 15.13 6.27
CA ILE A 364 0.95 14.99 5.84
C ILE A 364 0.08 14.60 7.04
N PHE A 365 0.43 13.51 7.72
CA PHE A 365 -0.46 12.89 8.72
C PHE A 365 -0.26 13.38 10.16
N LYS A 366 0.96 13.83 10.50
CA LYS A 366 1.34 14.31 11.85
C LYS A 366 0.81 13.41 12.99
N PRO A 367 1.09 12.10 12.96
CA PRO A 367 0.49 11.17 13.91
C PRO A 367 1.00 11.34 15.34
N GLY A 368 0.19 11.07 16.35
CA GLY A 368 0.62 11.02 17.74
C GLY A 368 1.57 9.85 18.04
N LYS A 369 1.41 8.73 17.32
CA LYS A 369 2.30 7.56 17.38
C LYS A 369 2.45 6.91 16.01
N PHE A 370 3.64 6.36 15.74
CA PHE A 370 3.84 5.56 14.54
C PHE A 370 4.93 4.50 14.73
N SER A 371 4.80 3.42 13.96
CA SER A 371 5.82 2.38 13.84
C SER A 371 6.30 2.23 12.40
N LEU A 372 7.57 1.89 12.23
CA LEU A 372 8.22 1.64 10.95
C LEU A 372 8.65 0.18 10.88
N THR A 373 8.34 -0.50 9.78
CA THR A 373 8.92 -1.81 9.44
C THR A 373 9.68 -1.68 8.13
N LEU A 374 10.95 -2.09 8.12
CA LEU A 374 11.71 -2.28 6.89
C LEU A 374 12.17 -3.74 6.84
N MET A 375 11.60 -4.49 5.91
CA MET A 375 12.04 -5.85 5.61
C MET A 375 12.84 -5.82 4.31
N THR A 376 14.06 -6.33 4.35
CA THR A 376 14.99 -6.30 3.21
C THR A 376 15.72 -7.62 3.07
N GLU A 377 15.80 -8.16 1.87
CA GLU A 377 16.66 -9.31 1.56
C GLU A 377 18.12 -8.82 1.49
N SER A 378 19.02 -9.45 2.25
CA SER A 378 20.43 -9.06 2.33
C SER A 378 21.07 -9.17 0.95
N GLY A 379 21.52 -8.04 0.42
CA GLY A 379 22.17 -7.91 -0.90
C GLY A 379 23.54 -7.24 -0.83
N ASP A 380 23.90 -6.49 -1.88
CA ASP A 380 25.21 -5.84 -2.12
C ASP A 380 25.59 -4.70 -1.14
N GLY A 381 25.00 -4.64 0.05
CA GLY A 381 25.31 -3.67 1.12
C GLY A 381 24.46 -2.41 1.17
N ASP A 382 23.58 -2.19 0.18
CA ASP A 382 22.59 -1.10 0.20
C ASP A 382 21.61 -1.24 1.39
N ASP A 383 21.28 -2.47 1.78
CA ASP A 383 20.41 -2.79 2.91
C ASP A 383 20.93 -2.19 4.23
N ASN A 384 22.22 -2.35 4.53
CA ASN A 384 22.82 -1.80 5.74
C ASN A 384 22.85 -0.27 5.73
N MET A 385 23.03 0.33 4.55
CA MET A 385 23.00 1.79 4.38
C MET A 385 21.61 2.34 4.70
N VAL A 386 20.56 1.74 4.13
CA VAL A 386 19.15 2.16 4.35
C VAL A 386 18.75 1.95 5.82
N ILE A 387 19.13 0.82 6.43
CA ILE A 387 18.91 0.56 7.87
C ILE A 387 19.61 1.62 8.73
N HIS A 388 20.85 1.98 8.38
CA HIS A 388 21.60 3.01 9.08
C HIS A 388 20.93 4.38 8.94
N GLU A 389 20.52 4.76 7.72
CA GLU A 389 19.81 6.01 7.42
C GLU A 389 18.59 6.17 8.33
N LEU A 390 17.64 5.22 8.29
CA LEU A 390 16.46 5.21 9.16
C LEU A 390 16.81 5.23 10.66
N SER A 391 17.83 4.49 11.07
CA SER A 391 18.25 4.43 12.47
C SER A 391 18.86 5.76 12.96
N SER A 392 19.45 6.54 12.05
CA SER A 392 20.15 7.78 12.32
C SER A 392 19.25 9.03 12.30
N ASN A 393 18.03 8.93 11.76
CA ASN A 393 17.06 10.03 11.65
C ASN A 393 16.50 10.55 12.98
N ALA A 394 16.96 10.04 14.12
CA ALA A 394 16.44 10.43 15.43
C ALA A 394 16.54 11.94 15.70
N GLY A 395 17.57 12.62 15.18
CA GLY A 395 17.72 14.07 15.31
C GLY A 395 16.64 14.85 14.54
N ASP A 396 16.44 14.50 13.27
CA ASP A 396 15.44 15.13 12.40
C ASP A 396 14.02 14.85 12.88
N LEU A 397 13.74 13.60 13.29
CA LEU A 397 12.45 13.24 13.87
C LEU A 397 12.19 13.97 15.19
N LYS A 398 13.23 14.18 16.02
CA LYS A 398 13.11 15.02 17.22
C LYS A 398 12.80 16.47 16.91
N SER A 399 13.36 17.02 15.83
CA SER A 399 13.02 18.36 15.34
C SER A 399 11.57 18.48 14.85
N LEU A 400 11.00 17.38 14.35
CA LEU A 400 9.57 17.27 13.99
C LEU A 400 8.67 16.98 15.20
N GLY A 401 9.25 16.87 16.40
CA GLY A 401 8.49 16.66 17.64
C GLY A 401 8.26 15.19 17.99
N TYR A 402 9.06 14.26 17.47
CA TYR A 402 8.96 12.82 17.76
C TYR A 402 10.12 12.30 18.60
N GLU A 403 9.82 11.38 19.52
CA GLU A 403 10.81 10.64 20.28
C GLU A 403 10.76 9.16 19.93
N LYS A 404 11.94 8.57 19.73
CA LYS A 404 12.09 7.14 19.48
C LYS A 404 11.87 6.38 20.78
N GLN A 405 10.87 5.51 20.78
CA GLN A 405 10.54 4.64 21.90
C GLN A 405 11.30 3.32 21.83
N GLU A 406 11.37 2.72 20.64
CA GLU A 406 11.95 1.40 20.46
C GLU A 406 12.74 1.27 19.16
N ARG A 407 13.76 0.40 19.18
CA ARG A 407 14.46 -0.08 17.99
C ARG A 407 14.80 -1.55 18.15
N VAL A 408 14.35 -2.37 17.21
CA VAL A 408 14.71 -3.78 17.13
C VAL A 408 15.20 -4.11 15.72
N LEU A 409 16.29 -4.85 15.62
CA LEU A 409 16.81 -5.36 14.35
C LEU A 409 16.89 -6.88 14.45
N TYR A 410 16.14 -7.56 13.58
CA TYR A 410 16.14 -9.02 13.47
C TYR A 410 16.96 -9.45 12.26
N ASP A 411 17.82 -10.44 12.47
CA ASP A 411 18.42 -11.25 11.42
C ASP A 411 17.53 -12.49 11.23
N LEU A 412 16.78 -12.51 10.13
CA LEU A 412 15.77 -13.51 9.83
C LEU A 412 16.34 -14.58 8.91
N LYS A 413 15.63 -15.71 8.84
CA LYS A 413 15.99 -16.76 7.88
C LYS A 413 15.92 -16.24 6.45
N LYS A 414 16.59 -16.96 5.53
CA LYS A 414 16.58 -16.69 4.09
C LYS A 414 17.20 -15.33 3.73
N GLY A 415 18.17 -14.88 4.52
CA GLY A 415 18.89 -13.64 4.27
C GLY A 415 18.09 -12.37 4.54
N TYR A 416 16.87 -12.44 5.08
CA TYR A 416 16.10 -11.24 5.37
C TYR A 416 16.56 -10.56 6.66
N LYS A 417 16.60 -9.24 6.65
CA LYS A 417 16.69 -8.41 7.86
C LYS A 417 15.37 -7.67 8.04
N LEU A 418 14.95 -7.54 9.30
CA LEU A 418 13.80 -6.73 9.66
C LEU A 418 14.23 -5.67 10.68
N LEU A 419 14.14 -4.41 10.29
CA LEU A 419 14.22 -3.28 11.20
C LEU A 419 12.80 -2.88 11.63
N TYR A 420 12.58 -2.82 12.93
CA TYR A 420 11.39 -2.25 13.54
C TYR A 420 11.77 -1.04 14.40
N LEU A 421 11.07 0.07 14.21
CA LEU A 421 11.21 1.29 15.00
C LEU A 421 9.85 1.76 15.48
N ASN A 422 9.78 2.30 16.69
CA ASN A 422 8.56 2.88 17.24
C ASN A 422 8.83 4.30 17.74
N PHE A 423 7.90 5.22 17.49
CA PHE A 423 7.99 6.63 17.85
C PHE A 423 6.67 7.16 18.40
N SER A 424 6.77 8.17 19.26
CA SER A 424 5.64 8.94 19.77
C SER A 424 5.92 10.44 19.70
N ALA A 425 4.87 11.26 19.59
CA ALA A 425 4.99 12.71 19.66
C ALA A 425 5.35 13.16 21.08
N LEU A 426 6.27 14.11 21.20
CA LEU A 426 6.78 14.67 22.47
C LEU A 426 5.70 15.30 23.35
N ASN A 427 4.59 15.74 22.76
CA ASN A 427 3.50 16.42 23.44
C ASN A 427 2.25 15.54 23.63
N THR A 428 2.38 14.20 23.53
CA THR A 428 1.26 13.32 23.89
C THR A 428 0.92 13.55 25.36
N PRO A 429 -0.32 13.97 25.70
CA PRO A 429 -0.74 13.99 27.09
C PRO A 429 -0.61 12.57 27.61
N SER A 430 0.16 12.36 28.67
CA SER A 430 0.16 11.08 29.38
C SER A 430 -1.28 10.78 29.79
N VAL A 431 -1.92 9.85 29.11
CA VAL A 431 -3.20 9.30 29.58
C VAL A 431 -2.85 8.56 30.86
N SER A 432 -3.11 9.21 32.00
CA SER A 432 -2.96 8.58 33.31
C SER A 432 -3.83 7.32 33.35
N ALA A 433 -3.18 6.21 33.69
CA ALA A 433 -3.72 4.85 33.75
C ALA A 433 -5.03 4.69 34.53
#